data_AF-A0A562L8W4-F1
#
_entry.id   AF-A0A562L8W4-F1
#
_cell.length_a   1.000
_cell.length_b   1.000
_cell.length_c   1.000
_cell.angle_alpha   90.00
_cell.angle_beta   90.00
_cell.angle_gamma   90.00
#
_symmetry.space_group_name_H-M   'P 1'
#
loop_
_entity.id
_entity.type
_entity.pdbx_description
1 polymer ?
#
loop_
_entity_poly.entity_id
_entity_poly.type
_entity_poly.pdbx_seq_one_letter_code
_entity_poly.pdbx_strand_id
1 'polypeptide(L)' 'MALQQFWRFRGRRRLTTIQYLEDQAARAERLAKRITDTLTIEKLLTFAGERRREIEVIAGKRRSA' A
#
# COMPACT_ATOMS: atom_id res chain seq x y z
N MET A 1 -7.58 30.91 9.57
CA MET A 1 -7.59 30.09 8.32
C MET A 1 -6.51 28.99 8.23
N ALA A 2 -5.55 28.85 9.16
CA ALA A 2 -4.41 27.91 8.97
C ALA A 2 -4.77 26.40 9.00
N LEU A 3 -5.69 25.98 9.89
CA LEU A 3 -5.96 24.55 10.17
C LEU A 3 -6.35 23.73 8.92
N GLN A 4 -7.12 24.28 7.98
CA GLN A 4 -7.58 23.54 6.81
C GLN A 4 -6.44 23.08 5.89
N GLN A 5 -5.36 23.86 5.77
CA GLN A 5 -4.23 23.49 4.91
C GLN A 5 -3.45 22.28 5.46
N PHE A 6 -3.28 22.21 6.79
CA PHE A 6 -2.53 21.14 7.45
C PHE A 6 -3.20 19.77 7.25
N TRP A 7 -4.52 19.70 7.42
CA TRP A 7 -5.31 18.50 7.13
C TRP A 7 -5.24 18.11 5.65
N ARG A 8 -5.31 19.08 4.72
CA ARG A 8 -5.20 18.82 3.28
C ARG A 8 -3.83 18.27 2.88
N PHE A 9 -2.76 18.73 3.53
CA PHE A 9 -1.39 18.25 3.29
C PHE A 9 -1.15 16.83 3.86
N ARG A 10 -1.60 16.54 5.10
CA ARG A 10 -1.60 15.16 5.65
C ARG A 10 -2.44 14.20 4.80
N GLY A 11 -3.62 14.64 4.34
CA GLY A 11 -4.48 13.86 3.45
C GLY A 11 -3.78 13.52 2.13
N ARG A 12 -3.17 14.50 1.47
CA ARG A 12 -2.49 14.30 0.18
C ARG A 12 -1.28 13.35 0.30
N ARG A 13 -0.43 13.53 1.32
CA ARG A 13 0.70 12.61 1.57
C ARG A 13 0.23 11.18 1.85
N ARG A 14 -0.83 11.01 2.64
CA ARG A 14 -1.43 9.69 2.94
C ARG A 14 -1.96 9.00 1.67
N LEU A 15 -2.57 9.76 0.75
CA LEU A 15 -3.06 9.24 -0.51
C LEU A 15 -1.91 8.73 -1.39
N THR A 16 -0.82 9.51 -1.51
CA THR A 16 0.37 9.09 -2.27
C THR A 16 1.07 7.87 -1.65
N THR A 17 1.05 7.72 -0.32
CA THR A 17 1.55 6.49 0.35
C THR A 17 0.70 5.28 0.01
N ILE A 18 -0.64 5.39 0.06
CA ILE A 18 -1.54 4.29 -0.30
C ILE A 18 -1.31 3.88 -1.76
N GLN A 19 -1.32 4.83 -2.70
CA GLN A 19 -1.08 4.55 -4.12
C GLN A 19 0.30 3.89 -4.36
N TYR A 20 1.34 4.31 -3.65
CA TYR A 20 2.67 3.69 -3.74
C TYR A 20 2.66 2.22 -3.28
N LEU A 21 1.98 1.92 -2.17
CA LEU A 21 1.83 0.56 -1.64
C LEU A 21 0.97 -0.32 -2.57
N GLU A 22 -0.12 0.22 -3.13
CA GLU A 22 -1.01 -0.48 -4.08
C GLU A 22 -0.24 -0.88 -5.34
N ASP A 23 0.52 0.06 -5.88
CA ASP A 23 1.31 -0.09 -7.10
C ASP A 23 2.54 -1.00 -6.87
N GLN A 24 3.11 -1.04 -5.65
CA GLN A 24 4.07 -2.08 -5.23
C GLN A 24 3.44 -3.48 -5.18
N ALA A 25 2.28 -3.66 -4.53
CA ALA A 25 1.60 -4.95 -4.46
C ALA A 25 1.24 -5.48 -5.86
N ALA A 26 0.66 -4.62 -6.70
CA ALA A 26 0.32 -4.96 -8.08
C ALA A 26 1.56 -5.25 -8.96
N ARG A 27 2.72 -4.65 -8.68
CA ARG A 27 3.99 -5.03 -9.33
C ARG A 27 4.45 -6.42 -8.90
N ALA A 28 4.44 -6.72 -7.60
CA ALA A 28 4.87 -8.02 -7.09
C ALA A 28 3.99 -9.18 -7.60
N GLU A 29 2.66 -9.01 -7.63
CA GLU A 29 1.74 -10.01 -8.20
C GLU A 29 1.94 -10.22 -9.71
N ARG A 30 2.21 -9.15 -10.48
CA ARG A 30 2.52 -9.25 -11.91
C ARG A 30 3.87 -9.93 -12.17
N LEU A 31 4.82 -9.82 -11.26
CA LEU A 31 6.11 -10.50 -11.34
C LEU A 31 6.00 -11.98 -10.94
N ALA A 32 5.24 -12.31 -9.90
CA ALA A 32 4.94 -13.68 -9.50
C ALA A 32 4.29 -14.48 -10.65
N LYS A 33 3.36 -13.86 -11.40
CA LYS A 33 2.73 -14.45 -12.60
C LYS A 33 3.66 -14.61 -13.82
N ARG A 34 4.94 -14.24 -13.72
CA ARG A 34 5.94 -14.31 -14.82
C ARG A 34 7.17 -15.16 -14.47
N ILE A 35 7.24 -15.66 -13.24
CA ILE A 35 8.35 -16.46 -12.72
C ILE A 35 7.84 -17.88 -12.46
N THR A 36 8.71 -18.88 -12.61
CA THR A 36 8.43 -20.30 -12.33
C THR A 36 9.07 -20.81 -11.03
N ASP A 37 10.01 -20.08 -10.44
CA ASP A 37 10.59 -20.40 -9.12
C ASP A 37 9.58 -20.18 -8.00
N THR A 38 9.10 -21.27 -7.39
CA THR A 38 8.10 -21.28 -6.32
C THR A 38 8.51 -20.41 -5.13
N LEU A 39 9.78 -20.44 -4.72
CA LEU A 39 10.26 -19.69 -3.56
C LEU A 39 10.22 -18.17 -3.81
N THR A 40 10.51 -17.71 -5.03
CA THR A 40 10.37 -16.32 -5.43
C THR A 40 8.89 -15.92 -5.58
N ILE A 41 8.04 -16.79 -6.10
CA ILE A 41 6.59 -16.58 -6.15
C ILE A 41 6.02 -16.36 -4.74
N GLU A 42 6.32 -17.24 -3.79
CA GLU A 42 5.87 -17.14 -2.39
C GLU A 42 6.34 -15.85 -1.72
N LYS A 43 7.61 -15.46 -1.90
CA LYS A 43 8.15 -14.20 -1.38
C LYS A 43 7.43 -12.97 -1.98
N LEU A 44 7.15 -12.98 -3.28
CA LEU A 44 6.45 -11.88 -3.96
C LEU A 44 4.99 -11.75 -3.54
N LEU A 45 4.29 -12.88 -3.37
CA LEU A 45 2.90 -12.90 -2.88
C LEU A 45 2.82 -12.50 -1.40
N THR A 46 3.78 -12.94 -0.57
CA THR A 46 3.92 -12.52 0.83
C THR A 46 4.12 -11.01 0.93
N PHE A 47 5.07 -10.46 0.16
CA PHE A 47 5.31 -9.02 0.08
C PHE A 47 4.07 -8.24 -0.38
N ALA A 48 3.33 -8.71 -1.39
CA ALA A 48 2.08 -8.09 -1.81
C ALA A 48 1.01 -8.10 -0.70
N GLY A 49 0.92 -9.19 0.07
CA GLY A 49 0.05 -9.30 1.24
C GLY A 49 0.41 -8.32 2.36
N GLU A 50 1.70 -8.14 2.66
CA GLU A 50 2.16 -7.14 3.63
C GLU A 50 1.76 -5.72 3.21
N ARG A 51 2.04 -5.32 1.95
CA ARG A 51 1.70 -3.97 1.47
C ARG A 51 0.19 -3.74 1.50
N ARG A 52 -0.64 -4.76 1.22
CA ARG A 52 -2.11 -4.69 1.40
C ARG A 52 -2.51 -4.47 2.86
N ARG A 53 -1.94 -5.22 3.80
CA ARG A 53 -2.18 -5.01 5.24
C ARG A 53 -1.72 -3.63 5.70
N GLU A 54 -0.68 -3.08 5.08
CA GLU A 54 -0.20 -1.71 5.29
C GLU A 54 -1.16 -0.64 4.71
N ILE A 55 -2.02 -1.01 3.73
CA ILE A 55 -3.16 -0.26 3.14
C ILE A 55 -4.50 -0.51 3.91
N GLU A 56 -4.52 -1.45 4.86
CA GLU A 56 -5.58 -1.58 5.86
C GLU A 56 -5.34 -0.76 7.14
N VAL A 57 -4.09 -0.63 7.61
CA VAL A 57 -3.74 0.12 8.85
C VAL A 57 -3.79 1.65 8.66
N ILE A 58 -2.91 2.20 7.82
CA ILE A 58 -3.34 3.23 6.86
C ILE A 58 -4.16 2.41 5.86
N ALA A 59 -5.39 2.64 5.43
CA ALA A 59 -6.32 3.72 5.68
C ALA A 59 -7.19 3.57 6.94
N GLY A 60 -7.32 2.37 7.53
CA GLY A 60 -8.26 2.00 8.60
C GLY A 60 -8.26 2.87 9.86
N LYS A 61 -7.15 3.58 10.13
CA LYS A 61 -7.03 4.76 11.03
C LYS A 61 -7.98 5.93 10.74
N ARG A 62 -9.06 5.71 9.97
CA ARG A 62 -10.14 6.63 9.59
C ARG A 62 -11.54 6.13 10.05
N ARG A 63 -11.62 4.95 10.69
CA ARG A 63 -12.85 4.34 11.26
C ARG A 63 -12.84 4.31 12.80
N SER A 64 -11.86 4.94 13.42
CA SER A 64 -11.61 4.90 14.88
C SER A 64 -11.10 6.26 15.40
N ALA A 65 -11.48 7.34 14.71
CA ALA A 65 -11.13 8.73 14.96
C ALA A 65 -12.16 9.63 14.27
#